data_AF-A0A7J3I6X6-F1
#
_entry.id   AF-A0A7J3I6X6-F1
#
_cell.length_a   1.000
_cell.length_b   1.000
_cell.length_c   1.000
_cell.angle_alpha   90.00
_cell.angle_beta   90.00
_cell.angle_gamma   90.00
#
_symmetry.space_group_name_H-M   'P 1'
#
loop_
_entity.id
_entity.type
_entity.pdbx_description
1 polymer ?
#
loop_
_entity_poly.entity_id
_entity_poly.type
_entity_poly.pdbx_seq_one_letter_code
_entity_poly.pdbx_strand_id
1 'polypeptide(L)'
;MTKICAVCGRPAVEEDSVRCAVCGALMHRSCASSDTLTDAEDNKLCPYDAMLAALDWFDAILTEYTDSLSSEQRNEVADRLRSYLDILENRKSA
;
A
#
# COMPACT_ATOMS: atom_id res chain seq x y z
N MET A 1 -26.00 1.72 -9.26
CA MET A 1 -25.09 0.56 -9.25
C MET A 1 -24.29 0.66 -7.97
N THR A 2 -24.52 -0.23 -7.00
CA THR A 2 -23.84 -0.20 -5.71
C THR A 2 -22.37 -0.57 -5.91
N LYS A 3 -21.46 0.34 -5.61
CA LYS A 3 -20.02 0.07 -5.69
C LYS A 3 -19.54 -0.52 -4.37
N ILE A 4 -18.47 -1.31 -4.44
CA ILE A 4 -17.88 -1.97 -3.27
C ILE A 4 -16.64 -1.19 -2.83
N CYS A 5 -16.50 -0.98 -1.52
CA CYS A 5 -15.31 -0.40 -0.93
C CYS A 5 -14.11 -1.33 -1.12
N ALA A 6 -13.03 -0.84 -1.75
CA ALA A 6 -11.81 -1.61 -2.00
C ALA A 6 -11.04 -2.03 -0.74
N VAL A 7 -11.38 -1.46 0.44
CA VAL A 7 -10.73 -1.79 1.71
C VAL A 7 -11.51 -2.84 2.49
N CYS A 8 -12.82 -2.65 2.69
CA CYS A 8 -13.63 -3.47 3.60
C CYS A 8 -14.64 -4.38 2.90
N GLY A 9 -14.72 -4.35 1.56
CA GLY A 9 -15.62 -5.21 0.79
C GLY A 9 -17.11 -4.91 0.95
N ARG A 10 -17.48 -3.88 1.71
CA ARG A 10 -18.88 -3.47 1.94
C ARG A 10 -19.37 -2.47 0.89
N PRO A 11 -20.68 -2.42 0.62
CA PRO A 11 -21.30 -1.38 -0.19
C PRO A 11 -20.85 0.02 0.22
N ALA A 12 -20.52 0.85 -0.76
CA ALA A 12 -20.11 2.24 -0.58
C ALA A 12 -20.94 3.15 -1.49
N VAL A 13 -21.32 4.30 -0.93
CA VAL A 13 -22.02 5.39 -1.64
C VAL A 13 -21.03 6.50 -1.96
N GLU A 14 -21.13 7.11 -3.15
CA GLU A 14 -20.15 8.10 -3.64
C GLU A 14 -20.02 9.31 -2.70
N GLU A 15 -21.11 9.77 -2.09
CA GLU A 15 -21.15 10.95 -1.22
C GLU A 15 -20.24 10.81 0.02
N ASP A 16 -20.12 9.60 0.57
CA ASP A 16 -19.30 9.28 1.75
C ASP A 16 -18.02 8.49 1.39
N SER A 17 -17.62 8.57 0.12
CA SER A 17 -16.46 7.86 -0.38
C SER A 17 -15.41 8.78 -0.98
N VAL A 18 -14.19 8.29 -1.02
CA VAL A 18 -13.08 8.82 -1.79
C VAL A 18 -12.72 7.83 -2.89
N ARG A 19 -11.98 8.30 -3.88
CA ARG A 19 -11.49 7.47 -4.97
C ARG A 19 -9.99 7.37 -4.90
N CYS A 20 -9.48 6.18 -5.21
CA CYS A 20 -8.07 6.03 -5.48
C CYS A 20 -7.67 6.91 -6.67
N ALA A 21 -6.63 7.71 -6.49
CA ALA A 21 -6.13 8.60 -7.53
C ALA A 21 -5.56 7.86 -8.76
N VAL A 22 -5.13 6.61 -8.60
CA VAL A 22 -4.52 5.79 -9.66
C VAL A 22 -5.59 4.99 -10.40
N CYS A 23 -6.24 4.03 -9.74
CA CYS A 23 -7.18 3.11 -10.42
C CYS A 23 -8.65 3.55 -10.34
N GLY A 24 -8.98 4.61 -9.60
CA GLY A 24 -10.36 5.10 -9.44
C GLY A 24 -11.25 4.25 -8.51
N ALA A 25 -10.69 3.25 -7.84
CA ALA A 25 -11.41 2.39 -6.89
C ALA A 25 -12.07 3.20 -5.76
N LEU A 26 -13.30 2.83 -5.40
CA LEU A 26 -14.08 3.53 -4.40
C LEU A 26 -13.74 3.02 -2.99
N MET A 27 -13.61 3.92 -2.02
CA MET A 27 -13.35 3.59 -0.63
C MET A 27 -14.15 4.50 0.29
N HIS A 28 -14.69 3.99 1.39
CA HIS A 28 -15.27 4.85 2.43
C HIS A 28 -14.21 5.84 2.94
N ARG A 29 -14.62 7.09 3.24
CA ARG A 29 -13.72 8.08 3.85
C ARG A 29 -13.02 7.54 5.10
N SER A 30 -13.76 6.81 5.94
CA SER A 30 -13.24 6.17 7.16
C SER A 30 -12.31 4.99 6.90
N CYS A 31 -12.40 4.33 5.73
CA CYS A 31 -11.47 3.27 5.34
C CYS A 31 -10.17 3.83 4.76
N ALA A 32 -10.21 5.03 4.18
CA ALA A 32 -9.06 5.72 3.58
C ALA A 32 -8.54 6.88 4.46
N SER A 33 -8.91 6.91 5.74
CA SER A 33 -8.53 7.99 6.66
C SER A 33 -7.13 7.84 7.25
N SER A 34 -6.41 6.75 6.96
CA SER A 34 -5.04 6.56 7.44
C SER A 34 -4.03 7.26 6.55
N ASP A 35 -3.00 7.85 7.17
CA ASP A 35 -1.84 8.44 6.47
C ASP A 35 -1.03 7.40 5.67
N THR A 36 -1.33 6.11 5.85
CA THR A 36 -0.72 5.00 5.11
C THR A 36 -1.34 4.77 3.73
N LEU A 37 -2.49 5.39 3.44
CA LEU A 37 -3.23 5.26 2.18
C LEU A 37 -3.23 6.58 1.40
N THR A 38 -2.11 7.30 1.47
CA THR A 38 -1.85 8.56 0.77
C THR A 38 -0.51 8.51 0.07
N ASP A 39 -0.42 9.14 -1.10
CA ASP A 39 0.87 9.43 -1.72
C ASP A 39 1.53 10.68 -1.12
N ALA A 40 2.70 11.08 -1.63
CA ALA A 40 3.41 12.29 -1.19
C ALA A 40 2.65 13.60 -1.46
N GLU A 41 1.62 13.57 -2.32
CA GLU A 41 0.79 14.73 -2.65
C GLU A 41 -0.54 14.73 -1.87
N ASP A 42 -0.69 13.87 -0.85
CA ASP A 42 -1.90 13.67 -0.04
C ASP A 42 -3.10 13.13 -0.85
N ASN A 43 -2.87 12.58 -2.05
CA ASN A 43 -3.92 11.91 -2.80
C ASN A 43 -4.22 10.54 -2.19
N LYS A 44 -5.50 10.20 -2.07
CA LYS A 44 -5.92 8.91 -1.51
C LYS A 44 -5.61 7.76 -2.47
N LEU A 45 -5.01 6.70 -1.94
CA LEU A 45 -4.68 5.47 -2.64
C LEU A 45 -5.46 4.29 -2.06
N CYS A 46 -5.83 3.32 -2.92
CA CYS A 46 -6.32 2.05 -2.42
C CYS A 46 -5.16 1.21 -1.84
N PRO A 47 -5.42 0.21 -0.98
CA PRO A 47 -4.34 -0.60 -0.40
C PRO A 47 -3.41 -1.22 -1.43
N TYR A 48 -3.96 -1.63 -2.58
CA TYR A 48 -3.17 -2.18 -3.68
C TYR A 48 -2.19 -1.16 -4.26
N ASP A 49 -2.68 -0.01 -4.72
CA ASP A 49 -1.83 1.02 -5.32
C ASP A 49 -0.89 1.68 -4.28
N ALA A 50 -1.30 1.76 -3.01
CA ALA A 50 -0.44 2.22 -1.92
C ALA A 50 0.75 1.27 -1.69
N MET A 51 0.53 -0.05 -1.75
CA MET A 51 1.62 -1.03 -1.68
C MET A 51 2.58 -0.92 -2.88
N LEU A 52 2.05 -0.71 -4.09
CA LEU A 52 2.90 -0.50 -5.26
C LEU A 52 3.72 0.79 -5.16
N ALA A 53 3.10 1.91 -4.79
CA ALA A 53 3.81 3.16 -4.59
C ALA A 53 4.91 3.05 -3.51
N ALA A 54 4.65 2.31 -2.43
CA ALA A 54 5.65 2.03 -1.40
C ALA A 54 6.81 1.17 -1.93
N LEU A 55 6.54 0.19 -2.79
CA LEU A 55 7.58 -0.61 -3.44
C LEU A 55 8.41 0.22 -4.42
N ASP A 56 7.79 1.10 -5.21
CA ASP A 56 8.49 1.99 -6.13
C ASP A 56 9.45 2.93 -5.37
N TRP A 57 9.01 3.49 -4.24
CA TRP A 57 9.88 4.29 -3.37
C TRP A 57 11.02 3.47 -2.78
N PHE A 58 10.73 2.26 -2.34
CA PHE A 58 11.74 1.38 -1.77
C PHE A 58 12.76 0.92 -2.82
N ASP A 59 12.33 0.65 -4.06
CA ASP A 59 13.19 0.32 -5.20
C ASP A 59 14.13 1.47 -5.56
N ALA A 60 13.63 2.71 -5.55
CA ALA A 60 14.47 3.90 -5.71
C ALA A 60 15.54 4.00 -4.61
N ILE A 61 15.17 3.76 -3.35
CA ILE A 61 16.12 3.75 -2.22
C ILE A 61 17.20 2.69 -2.41
N LEU A 62 16.81 1.46 -2.78
CA LEU A 62 17.76 0.39 -3.03
C LEU A 62 18.68 0.72 -4.20
N THR A 63 18.13 1.21 -5.32
CA THR A 63 18.92 1.47 -6.51
C THR A 63 19.92 2.61 -6.31
N GLU A 64 19.53 3.67 -5.60
CA GLU A 64 20.36 4.86 -5.44
C GLU A 64 21.27 4.84 -4.20
N TYR A 65 20.88 4.14 -3.13
CA TYR A 65 21.55 4.27 -1.83
C TYR A 65 22.05 2.94 -1.25
N THR A 66 21.95 1.80 -1.93
CA THR A 66 22.40 0.50 -1.37
C THR A 66 23.87 0.50 -0.92
N ASP A 67 24.74 1.23 -1.62
CA ASP A 67 26.16 1.34 -1.28
C ASP A 67 26.41 2.09 0.04
N SER A 68 25.44 2.88 0.50
CA SER A 68 25.51 3.56 1.80
C SER A 68 25.20 2.66 2.99
N LEU A 69 24.68 1.46 2.74
CA LEU A 69 24.30 0.50 3.78
C LEU A 69 25.47 -0.41 4.16
N SER A 70 25.57 -0.74 5.45
CA SER A 70 26.44 -1.83 5.91
C SER A 70 25.88 -3.19 5.47
N SER A 71 26.71 -4.23 5.49
CA SER A 71 26.23 -5.59 5.23
C SER A 71 25.17 -6.05 6.24
N GLU A 72 25.28 -5.63 7.49
CA GLU A 72 24.29 -5.92 8.54
C GLU A 72 22.93 -5.28 8.23
N GLN A 73 22.94 -3.99 7.85
CA GLN A 73 21.72 -3.27 7.47
C GLN A 73 21.06 -3.89 6.24
N ARG A 74 21.85 -4.27 5.23
CA ARG A 74 21.33 -4.98 4.05
C ARG A 74 20.68 -6.31 4.42
N ASN A 75 21.30 -7.09 5.31
CA ASN A 75 20.75 -8.36 5.75
C ASN A 75 19.44 -8.19 6.53
N GLU A 76 19.37 -7.22 7.44
CA GLU A 76 18.14 -6.92 8.19
C GLU A 76 16.98 -6.55 7.25
N VAL A 77 17.24 -5.68 6.27
CA VAL A 77 16.24 -5.29 5.25
C VAL A 77 15.78 -6.51 4.46
N ALA A 78 16.70 -7.36 4.02
CA ALA A 78 16.36 -8.59 3.29
C ALA A 78 15.52 -9.56 4.13
N ASP A 79 15.85 -9.74 5.41
CA ASP A 79 15.10 -10.61 6.32
C ASP A 79 13.67 -10.10 6.55
N ARG A 80 13.49 -8.79 6.71
CA ARG A 80 12.17 -8.18 6.81
C ARG A 80 11.35 -8.37 5.53
N LEU A 81 11.95 -8.18 4.36
CA LEU A 81 11.26 -8.42 3.08
C LEU A 81 10.80 -9.87 2.95
N ARG A 82 11.65 -10.84 3.31
CA ARG A 82 11.27 -12.26 3.34
C ARG A 82 10.10 -12.52 4.27
N SER A 83 10.09 -11.90 5.45
CA SER A 83 8.97 -12.01 6.38
C SER A 83 7.68 -11.44 5.81
N TYR A 84 7.74 -10.32 5.08
CA TYR A 84 6.57 -9.77 4.40
C TYR A 84 6.08 -10.64 3.24
N LEU A 85 6.99 -11.23 2.47
CA LEU A 85 6.63 -12.20 1.42
C LEU A 85 5.92 -13.43 2.02
N ASP A 86 6.42 -13.96 3.13
CA ASP A 86 5.76 -15.06 3.86
C ASP A 86 4.31 -14.68 4.26
N ILE A 87 4.10 -13.47 4.77
CA ILE A 87 2.77 -12.97 5.09
C ILE A 87 1.86 -12.91 3.85
N LEU A 88 2.38 -12.50 2.70
CA LEU A 88 1.61 -12.36 1.46
C LEU A 88 1.27 -13.71 0.83
N GLU A 89 2.23 -14.64 0.81
CA GLU A 89 2.08 -15.96 0.17
C GLU A 89 1.30 -16.93 1.05
N ASN A 90 1.51 -16.87 2.37
CA ASN A 90 0.99 -17.87 3.31
C ASN A 90 -0.20 -17.40 4.15
N ARG A 91 -0.62 -16.12 4.04
CA ARG A 91 -1.97 -15.74 4.53
C ARG A 91 -3.03 -16.42 3.68
N LYS A 92 -3.59 -17.51 4.19
CA LYS A 92 -4.88 -18.03 3.71
C LYS A 92 -5.92 -16.91 3.81
N SER A 93 -6.57 -16.60 2.69
CA SER A 93 -7.74 -15.74 2.66
C SER A 93 -8.77 -16.29 3.64
N ALA A 94 -9.06 -15.53 4.70
CA ALA A 94 -10.11 -15.85 5.66
C ALA A 94 -11.49 -15.64 5.04
#